data_AF-A0A3A9FI03-F1
#
_entry.id   AF-A0A3A9FI03-F1
#
_cell.length_a   1.000
_cell.length_b   1.000
_cell.length_c   1.000
_cell.angle_alpha   90.00
_cell.angle_beta   90.00
_cell.angle_gamma   90.00
#
_symmetry.space_group_name_H-M   'P 1'
#
loop_
_entity.id
_entity.type
_entity.pdbx_description
1 polymer ?
#
loop_
_entity_poly.entity_id
_entity_poly.type
_entity_poly.pdbx_seq_one_letter_code
_entity_poly.pdbx_strand_id
1 'polypeptide(L)' 'MPVGSPKPQTVATKKYEAKAGFVSKSYKLRKELTEEFARACKKKGVSAAGQLTVMMQAFIDEVNNGK' A
#
# COMPACT_ATOMS: atom_id res chain seq x y z
N MET A 1 -0.63 -12.52 -11.47
CA MET A 1 0.58 -12.53 -12.33
C MET A 1 0.11 -12.68 -13.77
N PRO A 2 0.58 -11.87 -14.74
CA PRO A 2 0.23 -12.12 -16.14
C PRO A 2 0.96 -13.39 -16.59
N VAL A 3 0.18 -14.41 -16.90
CA VAL A 3 0.64 -15.65 -17.52
C VAL A 3 0.66 -15.40 -19.03
N GLY A 4 1.83 -15.45 -19.67
CA GLY A 4 1.99 -15.18 -21.12
C GLY A 4 3.19 -14.28 -21.46
N SER A 5 3.19 -13.65 -22.65
CA SER A 5 4.21 -12.70 -23.11
C SER A 5 3.88 -11.26 -22.66
N PRO A 6 4.48 -10.73 -21.58
CA PRO A 6 4.16 -9.40 -21.07
C PRO A 6 4.67 -8.31 -22.00
N LYS A 7 3.91 -7.22 -22.14
CA LYS A 7 4.32 -6.03 -22.88
C LYS A 7 5.62 -5.44 -22.27
N PRO A 8 6.51 -4.85 -23.08
CA PRO A 8 7.78 -4.28 -22.59
C PRO A 8 7.58 -3.23 -21.48
N GLN A 9 6.47 -2.50 -21.52
CA GLN A 9 6.07 -1.56 -20.46
C GLN A 9 5.87 -2.26 -19.10
N THR A 10 5.22 -3.43 -19.08
CA THR A 10 4.97 -4.21 -17.86
C THR A 10 6.28 -4.72 -17.24
N VAL A 11 7.27 -5.07 -18.07
CA VAL A 11 8.60 -5.49 -17.61
C VAL A 11 9.37 -4.31 -17.02
N ALA A 12 9.30 -3.13 -17.64
CA ALA A 12 9.92 -1.92 -17.13
C ALA A 12 9.33 -1.49 -15.77
N THR A 13 8.00 -1.49 -15.64
CA THR A 13 7.32 -1.19 -14.37
C THR A 13 7.76 -2.16 -13.28
N LYS A 14 7.82 -3.47 -13.57
CA LYS A 14 8.27 -4.48 -12.59
C LYS A 14 9.72 -4.27 -12.14
N LYS A 15 10.63 -3.91 -13.06
CA LYS A 15 12.03 -3.58 -12.71
C LYS A 15 12.11 -2.37 -11.80
N TYR A 16 11.29 -1.36 -12.03
CA TYR A 16 11.22 -0.18 -11.17
C TYR A 16 10.64 -0.51 -9.79
N GLU A 17 9.52 -1.24 -9.74
CA GLU A 17 8.87 -1.65 -8.48
C GLU A 17 9.83 -2.47 -7.60
N ALA A 18 10.58 -3.39 -8.20
CA ALA A 18 11.59 -4.18 -7.51
C ALA A 18 12.76 -3.31 -7.00
N LYS A 19 13.22 -2.35 -7.80
CA LYS A 19 14.29 -1.42 -7.40
C LYS A 19 13.86 -0.47 -6.27
N ALA A 20 12.61 -0.04 -6.28
CA ALA A 20 12.04 0.86 -5.28
C ALA A 20 11.52 0.12 -4.03
N GLY A 21 11.65 -1.21 -3.97
CA GLY A 21 11.30 -2.02 -2.80
C GLY A 21 9.80 -2.19 -2.56
N PHE A 22 8.95 -1.96 -3.57
CA PHE A 22 7.50 -2.14 -3.42
C PHE A 22 7.15 -3.63 -3.35
N VAL A 23 6.53 -4.04 -2.25
CA VAL A 23 6.02 -5.40 -2.05
C VAL A 23 4.49 -5.37 -2.06
N SER A 24 3.88 -6.15 -2.94
CA SER A 24 2.43 -6.31 -3.01
C SER A 24 1.97 -7.37 -2.00
N LYS A 25 1.75 -6.95 -0.74
CA LYS A 25 1.05 -7.78 0.25
C LYS A 25 -0.45 -7.51 0.17
N SER A 26 -1.22 -8.56 -0.07
CA SER A 26 -2.68 -8.49 -0.12
C SER A 26 -3.27 -9.00 1.19
N TYR A 27 -4.07 -8.19 1.87
CA TYR A 27 -4.82 -8.55 3.06
C TYR A 27 -6.32 -8.57 2.76
N LYS A 28 -7.07 -9.46 3.41
CA LYS A 28 -8.53 -9.43 3.37
C LYS A 28 -9.02 -8.49 4.47
N LEU A 29 -9.65 -7.38 4.09
CA LEU A 29 -10.25 -6.41 5.00
C LEU A 29 -11.77 -6.42 4.86
N ARG A 30 -12.47 -5.98 5.91
CA ARG A 30 -13.92 -5.76 5.85
C ARG A 30 -14.22 -4.63 4.86
N LYS A 31 -15.27 -4.82 4.05
CA LYS A 31 -15.69 -3.86 3.02
C LYS A 31 -16.04 -2.51 3.65
N GLU A 32 -16.88 -2.51 4.68
CA GLU A 32 -17.35 -1.31 5.37
C GLU A 32 -16.19 -0.45 5.89
N LEU A 33 -15.24 -1.09 6.59
CA LEU A 33 -14.03 -0.45 7.10
C LEU A 33 -13.21 0.21 5.98
N THR A 34 -13.03 -0.50 4.86
CA THR A 34 -12.24 0.01 3.73
C THR A 34 -12.92 1.21 3.07
N GLU A 35 -14.26 1.17 2.95
CA GLU A 35 -15.05 2.28 2.39
C GLU A 35 -15.03 3.50 3.32
N GLU A 36 -15.16 3.30 4.63
CA GLU A 36 -15.05 4.37 5.62
C GLU A 36 -13.67 5.01 5.63
N PHE A 37 -12.61 4.19 5.59
CA PHE A 37 -11.23 4.67 5.49
C PHE A 37 -11.01 5.49 4.22
N ALA A 38 -11.52 5.04 3.07
CA ALA A 38 -11.44 5.79 1.82
C ALA A 38 -12.20 7.12 1.89
N ARG A 39 -13.39 7.16 2.51
CA ARG A 39 -14.15 8.39 2.74
C ARG A 39 -13.39 9.35 3.66
N ALA A 40 -12.79 8.86 4.74
CA ALA A 40 -12.00 9.67 5.65
C ALA A 40 -10.76 10.27 4.96
N CYS A 41 -10.04 9.46 4.18
CA CYS A 41 -8.89 9.92 3.40
C CYS A 41 -9.29 11.01 2.39
N LYS A 42 -10.41 10.84 1.69
CA LYS A 42 -10.96 11.86 0.78
C LYS A 42 -11.29 13.16 1.48
N LYS A 43 -11.97 13.10 2.64
CA LYS A 43 -12.30 14.29 3.44
C LYS A 43 -11.05 15.06 3.89
N LYS A 44 -9.98 14.34 4.22
CA LYS A 44 -8.71 14.91 4.66
C LYS A 44 -7.78 15.30 3.51
N GLY A 45 -8.14 15.01 2.25
CA GLY A 45 -7.34 15.32 1.07
C GLY A 45 -6.08 14.45 0.92
N VAL A 46 -6.04 13.27 1.53
CA VAL A 46 -4.87 12.37 1.51
C VAL A 46 -5.16 11.11 0.70
N SER A 47 -4.11 10.47 0.17
CA SER A 47 -4.25 9.17 -0.47
C SER A 47 -4.39 8.07 0.59
N ALA A 48 -5.24 7.07 0.33
CA ALA A 48 -5.42 5.94 1.22
C ALA A 48 -4.11 5.17 1.47
N ALA A 49 -3.28 5.03 0.43
CA ALA A 49 -1.96 4.42 0.55
C ALA A 49 -1.04 5.24 1.46
N GLY A 50 -0.97 6.57 1.28
CA GLY A 50 -0.12 7.43 2.11
C GLY A 50 -0.55 7.43 3.57
N GLN A 51 -1.86 7.54 3.84
CA GLN A 51 -2.38 7.46 5.21
C GLN A 51 -2.11 6.09 5.85
N LEU A 52 -2.22 5.00 5.08
CA LEU A 52 -1.89 3.66 5.56
C LEU A 52 -0.41 3.52 5.92
N THR A 53 0.51 4.06 5.09
CA THR A 53 1.95 4.07 5.40
C THR A 53 2.26 4.80 6.70
N VAL A 54 1.62 5.94 6.95
CA VAL A 54 1.78 6.69 8.22
C VAL A 54 1.32 5.85 9.41
N MET A 55 0.15 5.20 9.30
CA MET A 55 -0.38 4.33 10.36
C MET A 55 0.52 3.12 10.62
N MET A 56 1.07 2.50 9.57
CA MET A 56 2.02 1.40 9.71
C MET A 56 3.31 1.86 10.41
N GLN A 57 3.85 3.01 10.03
CA GLN A 57 5.08 3.54 10.63
C GLN A 57 4.87 3.90 12.11
N ALA A 58 3.73 4.52 12.43
CA ALA A 58 3.38 4.86 13.82
C ALA A 58 3.29 3.60 14.70
N PHE A 59 2.67 2.52 14.20
CA PHE A 59 2.61 1.26 14.94
C PHE A 59 3.98 0.59 15.10
N ILE A 60 4.83 0.64 14.07
CA ILE A 60 6.21 0.13 14.16
C ILE A 60 7.00 0.90 15.22
N ASP A 61 6.85 2.23 15.25
CA ASP A 61 7.53 3.09 16.22
C ASP A 61 7.04 2.80 17.65
N GLU A 62 5.72 2.71 17.85
CA GLU A 62 5.11 2.35 19.14
C GLU A 62 5.65 1.03 19.69
N VAL A 63 5.73 -0.01 18.85
CA VAL A 63 6.20 -1.34 19.25
C VAL A 63 7.71 -1.37 19.51
N ASN A 64 8.51 -0.58 18.79
CA ASN A 64 9.97 -0.60 18.92
C ASN A 64 10.51 0.36 19.98
N ASN A 65 9.87 1.51 20.18
CA ASN A 65 10.26 2.54 21.16
C ASN A 65 9.53 2.40 22.50
N GLY A 66 8.46 1.60 22.59
CA GLY A 66 7.76 1.28 23.84
C GLY A 66 8.48 0.25 24.73
N LYS A 67 9.82 0.22 24.70
CA LYS A 67 10.66 -0.71 25.49
C LYS A 67 11.32 -0.01 26.66
#